data_AF-A0A9W8E957-F1
#
_entry.id   AF-A0A9W8E957-F1
#
_cell.length_a   1.000
_cell.length_b   1.000
_cell.length_c   1.000
_cell.angle_alpha   90.00
_cell.angle_beta   90.00
_cell.angle_gamma   90.00
#
_symmetry.space_group_name_H-M   'P 1'
#
loop_
_entity.id
_entity.type
_entity.pdbx_description
1 polymer ?
#
loop_
_entity_poly.entity_id
_entity_poly.type
_entity_poly.pdbx_seq_one_letter_code
_entity_poly.pdbx_strand_id
1 'polypeptide(L)'
;MASRLIFSRVSRVAQPHSRQLTTQEVLEKSKVFANKAITTVGAQTNSLVRTAQSVPPKINGFVDCTLYWSRVTKEIAKEVYKKEDLAPPSLADYSAARKQLEDLFKSEALKKLTRDDLIKAAVVGIEIAGFFWIGEIIGRRSLVGYDV
;
A
#
# COMPACT_ATOMS: atom_id res chain seq x y z
N MET A 1 77.38 33.03 15.28
CA MET A 1 77.30 31.56 15.14
C MET A 1 75.84 31.15 15.36
N ALA A 2 74.97 31.39 14.38
CA ALA A 2 74.81 30.62 13.14
C ALA A 2 74.26 29.22 13.42
N SER A 3 73.00 29.03 13.01
CA SER A 3 72.42 27.79 12.49
C SER A 3 72.81 26.48 13.17
N ARG A 4 71.93 25.95 14.04
CA ARG A 4 71.65 24.49 14.10
C ARG A 4 70.55 24.01 15.05
N LEU A 5 69.72 24.89 15.62
CA LEU A 5 68.64 24.45 16.54
C LEU A 5 67.21 24.66 16.01
N ILE A 6 67.05 24.79 14.69
CA ILE A 6 65.72 24.84 14.04
C ILE A 6 65.27 23.44 13.55
N PHE A 7 66.14 22.42 13.58
CA PHE A 7 65.87 21.11 12.96
C PHE A 7 65.50 19.95 13.92
N SER A 8 65.19 20.20 15.19
CA SER A 8 64.76 19.10 16.10
C SER A 8 63.30 19.17 16.57
N ARG A 9 62.51 20.12 16.06
CA ARG A 9 61.05 20.19 16.29
C ARG A 9 60.18 19.82 15.08
N VAL A 10 60.79 19.27 14.03
CA VAL A 10 60.09 18.75 12.83
C VAL A 10 60.32 17.23 12.75
N SER A 11 59.82 16.50 13.76
CA SER A 11 59.69 15.02 13.68
C SER A 11 58.61 14.46 14.61
N ARG A 12 57.73 15.29 15.18
CA ARG A 12 56.56 14.84 15.95
C ARG A 12 55.22 15.10 15.25
N VAL A 13 55.23 15.06 13.92
CA VAL A 13 54.05 14.56 13.20
C VAL A 13 54.15 13.05 13.26
N ALA A 14 53.58 12.48 14.32
CA ALA A 14 53.41 11.05 14.45
C ALA A 14 52.61 10.55 13.25
N GLN A 15 53.12 9.48 12.65
CA GLN A 15 52.56 8.77 11.51
C GLN A 15 51.05 8.50 11.68
N PRO A 16 50.24 8.55 10.60
CA PRO A 16 48.95 7.88 10.59
C PRO A 16 49.20 6.37 10.54
N HIS A 17 49.52 5.77 11.70
CA HIS A 17 49.33 4.34 11.87
C HIS A 17 47.83 4.13 12.05
N SER A 18 47.22 3.64 10.98
CA SER A 18 46.01 2.86 10.93
C SER A 18 45.81 2.05 12.21
N ARG A 19 45.11 2.64 13.18
CA ARG A 19 44.48 1.88 14.27
C ARG A 19 43.28 1.17 13.66
N GLN A 20 43.53 -0.01 13.11
CA GLN A 20 42.50 -1.02 12.94
C GLN A 20 42.06 -1.46 14.36
N LEU A 21 41.20 -0.65 14.98
CA LEU A 21 40.47 -1.04 16.18
C LEU A 21 39.33 -1.94 15.72
N THR A 22 39.64 -3.24 15.65
CA THR A 22 38.76 -4.40 15.60
C THR A 22 37.27 -4.06 15.60
N THR A 23 36.72 -3.98 14.39
CA THR A 23 35.28 -4.04 14.07
C THR A 23 34.53 -5.18 14.76
N GLN A 24 35.25 -6.17 15.30
CA GLN A 24 34.71 -7.28 16.08
C GLN A 24 34.16 -6.87 17.46
N GLU A 25 34.77 -5.92 18.18
CA GLU A 25 34.36 -5.62 19.56
C GLU A 25 33.10 -4.74 19.62
N VAL A 26 32.92 -3.87 18.62
CA VAL A 26 31.70 -3.07 18.41
C VAL A 26 30.57 -3.97 17.88
N LEU A 27 30.91 -5.03 17.15
CA LEU A 27 29.95 -6.03 16.69
C LEU A 27 29.45 -6.91 17.85
N GLU A 28 30.30 -7.32 18.78
CA GLU A 28 29.89 -8.09 19.96
C GLU A 28 29.02 -7.26 20.92
N LYS A 29 29.35 -5.99 21.16
CA LYS A 29 28.53 -5.09 22.00
C LYS A 29 27.19 -4.75 21.33
N SER A 30 27.13 -4.65 20.00
CA SER A 30 25.87 -4.44 19.27
C SER A 30 25.03 -5.72 19.17
N LYS A 31 25.63 -6.91 19.07
CA LYS A 31 24.95 -8.22 19.18
C LYS A 31 24.29 -8.40 20.55
N VAL A 32 24.98 -8.04 21.64
CA VAL A 32 24.42 -8.13 23.00
C VAL A 32 23.26 -7.13 23.20
N PHE A 33 23.36 -5.93 22.64
CA PHE A 33 22.28 -4.93 22.68
C PHE A 33 21.08 -5.33 21.81
N ALA A 34 21.32 -5.88 20.63
CA ALA A 34 20.29 -6.45 19.75
C ALA A 34 19.56 -7.61 20.44
N ASN A 35 20.28 -8.54 21.07
CA ASN A 35 19.67 -9.64 21.82
C ASN A 35 18.86 -9.15 23.04
N LYS A 36 19.23 -8.02 23.66
CA LYS A 36 18.47 -7.38 24.75
C LYS A 36 17.19 -6.66 24.25
N ALA A 37 17.24 -6.07 23.06
CA ALA A 37 16.06 -5.47 22.42
C ALA A 37 15.10 -6.53 21.88
N ILE A 38 15.65 -7.63 21.34
CA ILE A 38 14.88 -8.79 20.86
C ILE A 38 14.20 -9.53 22.02
N THR A 39 14.71 -9.50 23.25
CA THR A 39 14.06 -10.15 24.40
C THR A 39 12.94 -9.32 25.03
N THR A 40 13.00 -7.99 24.93
CA THR A 40 11.94 -7.10 25.46
C THR A 40 10.79 -6.89 24.46
N VAL A 41 11.07 -6.97 23.16
CA VAL A 41 10.05 -7.03 22.09
C VAL A 41 9.66 -8.50 21.76
N GLY A 42 10.46 -9.47 22.22
CA GLY A 42 10.39 -10.91 21.97
C GLY A 42 9.21 -11.65 22.59
N ALA A 43 8.67 -11.15 23.71
CA ALA A 43 7.60 -11.83 24.42
C ALA A 43 6.26 -11.79 23.64
N GLN A 44 6.01 -10.72 22.87
CA GLN A 44 4.84 -10.61 22.01
C GLN A 44 5.11 -11.00 20.55
N THR A 45 6.35 -10.88 20.06
CA THR A 45 6.73 -11.36 18.73
C THR A 45 6.90 -12.88 18.67
N ASN A 46 7.16 -13.58 19.77
CA ASN A 46 7.20 -15.05 19.79
C ASN A 46 5.85 -15.69 19.40
N SER A 47 4.72 -14.99 19.51
CA SER A 47 3.43 -15.49 19.03
C SER A 47 3.31 -15.38 17.50
N LEU A 48 3.74 -14.25 16.91
CA LEU A 48 3.70 -13.98 15.47
C LEU A 48 4.83 -14.70 14.70
N VAL A 49 6.01 -14.81 15.32
CA VAL A 49 7.17 -15.55 14.81
C VAL A 49 6.92 -17.05 14.89
N ARG A 50 6.15 -17.55 15.87
CA ARG A 50 5.71 -18.96 15.89
C ARG A 50 4.68 -19.27 14.82
N THR A 51 3.76 -18.34 14.52
CA THR A 51 2.89 -18.50 13.34
C THR A 51 3.70 -18.45 12.05
N ALA A 52 4.75 -17.62 11.97
CA ALA A 52 5.69 -17.59 10.85
C ALA A 52 6.60 -18.85 10.76
N GLN A 53 6.83 -19.56 11.87
CA GLN A 53 7.54 -20.84 11.89
C GLN A 53 6.64 -22.04 11.55
N SER A 54 5.32 -21.89 11.64
CA SER A 54 4.34 -22.92 11.21
C SER A 54 4.07 -22.93 9.70
N VAL A 55 4.71 -22.01 8.98
CA VAL A 55 4.61 -21.80 7.53
C VAL A 55 5.77 -22.55 6.87
N PRO A 56 5.52 -23.69 6.19
CA PRO A 56 6.59 -24.50 5.60
C PRO A 56 7.43 -23.69 4.60
N PRO A 57 8.76 -23.93 4.46
CA PRO A 57 9.66 -23.13 3.62
C PRO A 57 9.28 -23.10 2.12
N LYS A 58 8.38 -23.99 1.68
CA LYS A 58 7.83 -24.03 0.32
C LYS A 58 6.86 -22.88 -0.02
N ILE A 59 6.27 -22.21 0.98
CA ILE A 59 5.34 -21.09 0.73
C ILE A 59 6.03 -19.72 0.72
N ASN A 60 7.29 -19.62 1.16
CA ASN A 60 8.05 -18.36 1.13
C ASN A 60 8.19 -17.80 -0.29
N GLY A 61 8.43 -18.67 -1.30
CA GLY A 61 8.51 -18.24 -2.70
C GLY A 61 7.18 -17.69 -3.25
N PHE A 62 6.04 -18.19 -2.78
CA PHE A 62 4.72 -17.69 -3.18
C PHE A 62 4.35 -16.39 -2.46
N VAL A 63 4.81 -16.20 -1.23
CA VAL A 63 4.62 -14.95 -0.48
C VAL A 63 5.30 -13.80 -1.21
N ASP A 64 6.55 -13.97 -1.66
CA ASP A 64 7.29 -12.93 -2.39
C ASP A 64 6.61 -12.58 -3.72
N CYS A 65 6.17 -13.58 -4.50
CA CYS A 65 5.41 -13.35 -5.72
C CYS A 65 4.10 -12.61 -5.44
N THR A 66 3.32 -13.04 -4.44
CA THR A 66 2.04 -12.40 -4.08
C THR A 66 2.25 -10.96 -3.64
N LEU A 67 3.31 -10.69 -2.88
CA LEU A 67 3.65 -9.35 -2.43
C LEU A 67 3.98 -8.44 -3.61
N TYR A 68 4.74 -8.94 -4.59
CA TYR A 68 5.02 -8.20 -5.82
C TYR A 68 3.74 -7.91 -6.62
N TRP A 69 2.94 -8.93 -6.93
CA TRP A 69 1.70 -8.77 -7.69
C TRP A 69 0.69 -7.88 -6.98
N SER A 70 0.58 -7.93 -5.66
CA SER A 70 -0.29 -7.03 -4.90
C SER A 70 0.15 -5.56 -4.98
N ARG A 71 1.46 -5.27 -5.00
CA ARG A 71 1.98 -3.91 -5.18
C ARG A 71 1.68 -3.38 -6.58
N VAL A 72 1.92 -4.19 -7.60
CA VAL A 72 1.61 -3.84 -8.99
C VAL A 72 0.11 -3.61 -9.16
N THR A 73 -0.72 -4.55 -8.70
CA THR A 73 -2.19 -4.45 -8.76
C THR A 73 -2.69 -3.21 -8.03
N LYS A 74 -2.10 -2.87 -6.88
CA LYS A 74 -2.46 -1.66 -6.13
C LYS A 74 -2.17 -0.37 -6.91
N GLU A 75 -1.01 -0.24 -7.54
CA GLU A 75 -0.70 0.95 -8.33
C GLU A 75 -1.59 1.05 -9.58
N ILE A 76 -1.90 -0.08 -10.23
CA ILE A 76 -2.86 -0.12 -11.34
C ILE A 76 -4.25 0.30 -10.87
N ALA A 77 -4.73 -0.27 -9.75
CA ALA A 77 -6.04 0.07 -9.20
C ALA A 77 -6.14 1.55 -8.82
N LYS A 78 -5.08 2.14 -8.29
CA LYS A 78 -5.02 3.57 -7.95
C LYS A 78 -5.10 4.46 -9.19
N GLU A 79 -4.43 4.07 -10.27
CA GLU A 79 -4.46 4.83 -11.52
C GLU A 79 -5.85 4.79 -12.16
N VAL A 80 -6.47 3.61 -12.21
CA VAL A 80 -7.84 3.45 -12.73
C VAL A 80 -8.84 4.23 -11.87
N TYR A 81 -8.72 4.14 -10.54
CA TYR A 81 -9.60 4.88 -9.63
C TYR A 81 -9.61 6.39 -9.87
N LYS A 82 -8.45 6.96 -10.22
CA LYS A 82 -8.32 8.39 -10.52
C LYS A 82 -8.72 8.75 -11.95
N LYS A 83 -8.40 7.91 -12.93
CA LYS A 83 -8.69 8.18 -14.34
C LYS A 83 -10.16 7.99 -14.69
N GLU A 84 -10.81 7.03 -14.07
CA GLU A 84 -12.23 6.71 -14.30
C GLU A 84 -13.16 7.48 -13.36
N ASP A 85 -12.62 8.45 -12.59
CA ASP A 85 -13.38 9.25 -11.62
C ASP A 85 -14.33 8.41 -10.73
N LEU A 86 -13.83 7.25 -10.24
CA LEU A 86 -14.60 6.35 -9.36
C LEU A 86 -14.82 6.94 -7.95
N ALA A 87 -14.28 8.13 -7.70
CA ALA A 87 -14.55 8.87 -6.48
C ALA A 87 -16.01 9.33 -6.48
N PRO A 88 -16.67 9.33 -5.31
CA PRO A 88 -18.01 9.88 -5.21
C PRO A 88 -18.01 11.34 -5.68
N PRO A 89 -18.94 11.74 -6.56
CA PRO A 89 -18.97 13.07 -7.14
C PRO A 89 -19.23 14.14 -6.08
N SER A 90 -18.93 15.40 -6.42
CA SER A 90 -19.22 16.51 -5.51
C SER A 90 -20.73 16.67 -5.30
N LEU A 91 -21.13 17.26 -4.16
CA LEU A 91 -22.54 17.50 -3.85
C LEU A 91 -23.22 18.42 -4.89
N ALA A 92 -22.45 19.31 -5.54
CA ALA A 92 -22.96 20.16 -6.60
C ALA A 92 -23.35 19.32 -7.83
N ASP A 93 -22.50 18.38 -8.23
CA ASP A 93 -22.73 17.49 -9.37
C ASP A 93 -23.92 16.55 -9.11
N TYR A 94 -24.08 16.09 -7.88
CA TYR A 94 -25.25 15.30 -7.48
C TYR A 94 -26.56 16.08 -7.70
N SER A 95 -26.59 17.36 -7.32
CA SER A 95 -27.78 18.20 -7.53
C SER A 95 -28.06 18.46 -9.01
N ALA A 96 -27.03 18.55 -9.84
CA ALA A 96 -27.16 18.68 -11.29
C ALA A 96 -27.71 17.40 -11.93
N ALA A 97 -27.16 16.24 -11.57
CA ALA A 97 -27.63 14.93 -12.02
C ALA A 97 -29.09 14.68 -11.63
N ARG A 98 -29.50 15.08 -10.41
CA ARG A 98 -30.88 15.01 -9.94
C ARG A 98 -31.83 15.79 -10.85
N LYS A 99 -31.48 17.04 -11.18
CA LYS A 99 -32.29 17.89 -12.07
C LYS A 99 -32.41 17.32 -13.47
N GLN A 100 -31.31 16.81 -14.02
CA GLN A 100 -31.32 16.14 -15.33
C GLN A 100 -32.24 14.92 -15.33
N LEU A 101 -32.22 14.13 -14.26
CA LEU A 101 -33.11 12.97 -14.12
C LEU A 101 -34.58 13.41 -14.05
N GLU A 102 -34.91 14.45 -13.29
CA GLU A 102 -36.26 15.03 -13.25
C GLU A 102 -36.73 15.55 -14.62
N ASP A 103 -35.83 16.15 -15.41
CA ASP A 103 -36.13 16.60 -16.76
C ASP A 103 -36.38 15.44 -17.74
N LEU A 104 -35.70 14.30 -17.58
CA LEU A 104 -35.92 13.10 -18.39
C LEU A 104 -37.28 12.44 -18.12
N PHE A 105 -37.82 12.57 -16.91
CA PHE A 105 -39.15 12.04 -16.55
C PHE A 105 -40.31 12.95 -17.01
N LYS A 106 -40.03 14.12 -17.59
CA LYS A 106 -41.07 14.97 -18.18
C LYS A 106 -41.62 14.32 -19.46
N SER A 107 -42.93 14.43 -19.65
CA SER A 107 -43.67 13.75 -20.72
C SER A 107 -43.20 14.08 -22.15
N GLU A 108 -42.57 15.23 -22.36
CA GLU A 108 -42.01 15.62 -23.66
C GLU A 108 -40.70 14.89 -24.00
N ALA A 109 -39.87 14.59 -23.01
CA ALA A 109 -38.61 13.87 -23.20
C ALA A 109 -38.88 12.39 -23.55
N LEU A 110 -39.87 11.79 -22.91
CA LEU A 110 -40.27 10.40 -23.15
C LEU A 110 -40.82 10.16 -24.57
N LYS A 111 -41.43 11.17 -25.18
CA LYS A 111 -41.96 11.09 -26.55
C LYS A 111 -40.88 11.16 -27.62
N LYS A 112 -39.67 11.61 -27.27
CA LYS A 112 -38.52 11.75 -28.19
C LYS A 112 -37.54 10.57 -28.13
N LEU A 113 -37.81 9.55 -27.31
CA LEU A 113 -36.92 8.41 -27.12
C LEU A 113 -36.79 7.56 -28.38
N THR A 114 -35.56 7.43 -28.86
CA THR A 114 -35.21 6.53 -29.98
C THR A 114 -34.91 5.13 -29.45
N ARG A 115 -35.03 4.10 -30.29
CA ARG A 115 -34.73 2.71 -29.93
C ARG A 115 -33.28 2.52 -29.44
N ASP A 116 -32.34 3.25 -30.03
CA ASP A 116 -30.94 3.23 -29.63
C ASP A 116 -30.72 3.80 -28.22
N ASP A 117 -31.45 4.85 -27.85
CA ASP A 117 -31.39 5.45 -26.52
C ASP A 117 -31.96 4.50 -25.47
N LEU A 118 -33.03 3.78 -25.81
CA LEU A 118 -33.61 2.76 -24.93
C LEU A 118 -32.64 1.60 -24.68
N ILE A 119 -31.92 1.15 -25.71
CA ILE A 119 -30.91 0.09 -25.56
C ILE A 119 -29.78 0.56 -24.65
N LYS A 120 -29.26 1.78 -24.85
CA LYS A 120 -28.23 2.35 -23.97
C LYS A 120 -28.71 2.49 -22.54
N ALA A 121 -29.92 3.01 -22.33
CA ALA A 121 -30.52 3.13 -21.02
C ALA A 121 -30.72 1.77 -20.33
N ALA A 122 -31.08 0.73 -21.09
CA ALA A 122 -31.20 -0.63 -20.57
C ALA A 122 -29.85 -1.19 -20.13
N VAL A 123 -28.79 -1.02 -20.94
CA VAL A 123 -27.43 -1.47 -20.59
C VAL A 123 -26.93 -0.78 -19.32
N VAL A 124 -27.09 0.54 -19.23
CA VAL A 124 -26.72 1.30 -18.03
C VAL A 124 -27.60 0.90 -16.83
N GLY A 125 -28.89 0.62 -17.05
CA GLY A 125 -29.79 0.13 -16.01
C GLY A 125 -29.34 -1.22 -15.42
N ILE A 126 -28.85 -2.13 -16.26
CA ILE A 126 -28.27 -3.41 -15.81
C ILE A 126 -26.98 -3.18 -15.02
N GLU A 127 -26.15 -2.24 -15.45
CA GLU A 127 -24.93 -1.86 -14.71
C GLU A 127 -25.25 -1.32 -13.31
N ILE A 128 -26.24 -0.42 -13.19
CA ILE A 128 -26.71 0.10 -11.90
C ILE A 128 -27.24 -1.04 -11.01
N ALA A 129 -27.98 -1.99 -11.58
CA ALA A 129 -28.45 -3.17 -10.84
C ALA A 129 -27.28 -4.05 -10.37
N GLY A 130 -26.23 -4.19 -11.19
CA GLY A 130 -25.00 -4.88 -10.83
C GLY A 130 -24.30 -4.24 -9.62
N PHE A 131 -24.13 -2.92 -9.63
CA PHE A 131 -23.56 -2.18 -8.49
C PHE A 131 -24.41 -2.28 -7.22
N PHE A 132 -25.74 -2.32 -7.36
CA PHE A 132 -26.65 -2.53 -6.22
C PHE A 132 -26.40 -3.88 -5.54
N TRP A 133 -26.27 -4.97 -6.30
CA TRP A 133 -25.95 -6.29 -5.74
C TRP A 133 -24.54 -6.36 -5.16
N ILE A 134 -23.54 -5.72 -5.76
CA ILE A 134 -22.21 -5.56 -5.16
C ILE A 134 -22.31 -4.88 -3.79
N GLY A 135 -23.12 -3.82 -3.68
CA GLY A 135 -23.36 -3.10 -2.43
C GLY A 135 -24.03 -4.00 -1.39
N GLU A 136 -24.98 -4.83 -1.79
CA GLU A 136 -25.64 -5.81 -0.93
C GLU A 136 -24.68 -6.89 -0.41
N ILE A 137 -23.77 -7.38 -1.25
CA ILE A 137 -22.70 -8.33 -0.86
C ILE A 137 -21.78 -7.69 0.19
N ILE A 138 -21.36 -6.43 0.00
CA ILE A 138 -20.52 -5.71 0.95
C ILE A 138 -21.29 -5.45 2.26
N GLY A 139 -22.55 -5.04 2.17
CA GLY A 139 -23.41 -4.76 3.32
C GLY A 139 -23.70 -5.99 4.17
N ARG A 140 -23.91 -7.15 3.53
CA ARG A 140 -24.13 -8.44 4.22
C ARG A 140 -22.85 -9.18 4.57
N ARG A 141 -21.71 -8.82 3.97
CA ARG A 141 -20.41 -9.50 4.10
C ARG A 141 -20.47 -11.00 3.76
N SER A 142 -21.44 -11.41 2.94
CA SER A 142 -21.66 -12.78 2.47
C SER A 142 -21.76 -12.79 0.95
N LEU A 143 -21.09 -13.76 0.32
CA LEU A 143 -21.12 -13.97 -1.13
C LEU A 143 -22.31 -14.83 -1.57
N VAL A 144 -22.80 -15.73 -0.71
CA VAL A 144 -23.86 -16.69 -1.05
C VAL A 144 -24.82 -16.82 0.12
N GLY A 145 -26.06 -16.38 -0.08
CA GLY A 145 -27.14 -16.56 0.89
C GLY A 145 -26.89 -15.89 2.24
N TYR A 146 -27.87 -16.05 3.14
CA TYR A 146 -27.66 -15.80 4.56
C TYR A 146 -27.14 -17.10 5.18
N ASP A 147 -26.10 -17.00 5.99
CA ASP A 147 -25.77 -18.06 6.95
C ASP A 147 -26.92 -18.13 7.94
N VAL A 148 -27.80 -19.12 7.76
CA VAL A 148 -28.90 -19.48 8.67
C VAL A 148 -28.66 -20.87 9.25
#